data_AF-A0A1S6JJ67-F1
#
_entry.id   AF-A0A1S6JJ67-F1
#
_cell.length_a   1.000
_cell.length_b   1.000
_cell.length_c   1.000
_cell.angle_alpha   90.00
_cell.angle_beta   90.00
_cell.angle_gamma   90.00
#
_symmetry.space_group_name_H-M   'P 1'
#
loop_
_entity.id
_entity.type
_entity.pdbx_description
1 polymer ?
#
loop_
_entity_poly.entity_id
_entity_poly.type
_entity_poly.pdbx_seq_one_letter_code
_entity_poly.pdbx_strand_id
1 'polypeptide(L)' 'MFWNWIGRSQEEIVQARRDWIEGSRFGEVKDYDGAPLPAPVLPTVPLKPRGRVR' A
#
# COMPACT_ATOMS: atom_id res chain seq x y z
N MET A 1 3.84 4.25 7.49
CA MET A 1 2.61 4.45 6.68
C MET A 1 3.02 5.08 5.36
N PHE A 2 2.47 4.57 4.27
CA PHE A 2 2.68 5.07 2.91
C PHE A 2 1.39 4.84 2.13
N TRP A 3 0.90 5.87 1.43
CA TRP A 3 -0.40 5.82 0.75
C TRP A 3 -1.50 5.29 1.70
N ASN A 4 -2.26 4.28 1.27
CA ASN A 4 -3.34 3.65 2.02
C ASN A 4 -2.88 2.50 2.94
N TRP A 5 -1.57 2.28 3.11
CA TRP A 5 -1.05 1.18 3.92
C TRP A 5 -0.40 1.64 5.23
N ILE A 6 -0.78 0.96 6.30
CA ILE A 6 -0.18 1.08 7.63
C ILE A 6 0.45 -0.27 7.96
N GLY A 7 1.77 -0.29 7.99
CA GLY A 7 2.57 -1.44 8.39
C GLY A 7 3.53 -1.04 9.52
N ARG A 8 4.03 -2.05 10.22
CA ARG A 8 5.06 -1.96 11.28
C ARG A 8 6.47 -1.99 10.71
N SER A 9 6.65 -2.44 9.47
CA SER A 9 7.94 -2.47 8.77
C SER A 9 7.83 -2.01 7.31
N GLN A 10 8.98 -1.77 6.66
CA GLN A 10 9.02 -1.40 5.24
C GLN A 10 8.62 -2.57 4.34
N GLU A 11 8.97 -3.79 4.73
CA GLU A 11 8.65 -5.03 4.01
C GLU A 11 7.15 -5.25 3.93
N GLU A 12 6.41 -4.97 5.01
CA GLU A 12 4.94 -5.04 5.00
C GLU A 12 4.33 -4.06 3.99
N ILE A 13 4.89 -2.86 3.85
CA ILE A 13 4.44 -1.86 2.86
C ILE A 13 4.81 -2.31 1.43
N VAL A 14 6.01 -2.86 1.23
CA VAL A 14 6.44 -3.40 -0.07
C VAL A 14 5.52 -4.54 -0.51
N GLN A 15 5.19 -5.45 0.40
CA GLN A 15 4.31 -6.57 0.11
C GLN A 15 2.90 -6.08 -0.20
N ALA A 16 2.33 -5.19 0.61
CA ALA A 16 1.01 -4.62 0.35
C ALA A 16 0.93 -3.90 -1.01
N ARG A 17 2.02 -3.25 -1.45
CA ARG A 17 2.12 -2.68 -2.79
C ARG A 17 2.10 -3.73 -3.89
N ARG A 18 2.84 -4.82 -3.73
CA ARG A 18 2.87 -5.93 -4.71
C ARG A 18 1.50 -6.58 -4.81
N ASP A 19 0.90 -6.92 -3.67
CA ASP A 19 -0.43 -7.53 -3.58
C ASP A 19 -1.51 -6.68 -4.28
N TRP A 20 -1.39 -5.35 -4.22
CA TRP A 20 -2.31 -4.42 -4.90
C TRP A 20 -2.13 -4.41 -6.41
N ILE A 21 -0.89 -4.41 -6.89
CA ILE A 21 -0.58 -4.43 -8.33
C ILE A 21 -0.95 -5.79 -8.94
N GLU A 22 -0.74 -6.87 -8.20
CA GLU A 22 -1.07 -8.24 -8.62
C GLU A 22 -2.57 -8.57 -8.47
N GLY A 23 -3.33 -7.77 -7.72
CA GLY A 23 -4.75 -8.00 -7.46
C GLY A 23 -5.04 -9.23 -6.58
N SER A 24 -4.06 -9.70 -5.81
CA SER A 24 -4.12 -11.02 -5.14
C SER A 24 -4.77 -10.99 -3.74
N ARG A 25 -4.85 -9.82 -3.08
CA ARG A 25 -5.25 -9.70 -1.66
C ARG A 25 -6.47 -8.85 -1.36
N PHE A 26 -6.71 -7.80 -2.15
CA PHE A 26 -7.65 -6.73 -1.76
C PHE A 26 -9.06 -6.87 -2.35
N GLY A 27 -9.34 -8.00 -3.02
CA GLY A 27 -10.60 -8.25 -3.68
C GLY A 27 -10.83 -7.34 -4.89
N GLU A 28 -12.01 -7.46 -5.49
CA GLU A 28 -12.42 -6.70 -6.67
C GLU A 28 -13.75 -5.99 -6.40
N VAL A 29 -13.88 -4.76 -6.87
CA VAL A 29 -15.13 -3.99 -6.81
C VAL A 29 -15.82 -4.10 -8.16
N LYS A 30 -16.90 -4.88 -8.23
CA LYS A 30 -17.56 -5.25 -9.50
C LYS A 30 -18.40 -4.14 -10.15
N ASP A 31 -18.97 -3.26 -9.32
CA ASP A 31 -19.93 -2.23 -9.79
C ASP A 31 -19.26 -0.86 -10.01
N TYR A 32 -17.93 -0.84 -10.13
CA TYR A 32 -17.18 0.39 -10.39
C TYR A 32 -16.68 0.40 -11.84
N ASP A 33 -17.18 1.36 -12.63
CA ASP A 33 -16.79 1.56 -14.02
C ASP A 33 -15.47 2.37 -14.10
N GLY A 34 -14.37 1.71 -13.74
CA GLY A 34 -13.04 2.31 -13.75
C GLY A 34 -11.94 1.33 -13.38
N ALA A 35 -10.72 1.60 -13.86
CA ALA A 35 -9.55 0.80 -13.49
C ALA A 35 -9.18 1.02 -12.01
N PRO A 36 -8.63 0.01 -11.32
CA PRO A 36 -8.06 0.19 -10.00
C PRO A 36 -6.99 1.29 -10.00
N LEU A 37 -6.98 2.14 -8.98
CA LEU A 37 -5.99 3.21 -8.86
C LEU A 37 -4.58 2.63 -8.77
N PRO A 38 -3.62 3.07 -9.59
CA PRO A 38 -2.26 2.53 -9.55
C PRO A 38 -1.55 2.94 -8.25
N ALA A 39 -0.86 1.98 -7.64
CA ALA A 39 -0.05 2.28 -6.47
C ALA A 39 1.17 3.14 -6.83
N PRO A 40 1.47 4.21 -6.08
CA PRO A 40 2.63 5.05 -6.30
C PRO A 40 3.94 4.25 -6.13
N VAL A 41 5.00 4.70 -6.80
CA VAL A 41 6.35 4.12 -6.66
C VAL A 41 6.84 4.33 -5.23
N LEU A 42 7.51 3.32 -4.67
CA LEU A 42 8.10 3.46 -3.33
C LEU A 42 9.30 4.42 -3.39
N PRO A 43 9.48 5.26 -2.36
CA PRO A 43 10.68 6.05 -2.24
C PRO A 43 11.92 5.15 -2.14
N THR A 44 13.04 5.64 -2.66
CA THR A 44 14.34 4.96 -2.59
C THR A 44 14.94 4.98 -1.18
N VAL A 45 14.43 5.83 -0.30
CA VAL A 45 14.83 5.94 1.10
C VAL A 45 13.86 5.19 2.02
N PRO A 46 14.34 4.70 3.19
CA PRO A 46 13.47 4.06 4.16
C PRO A 46 12.33 4.98 4.62
N LEU A 47 11.14 4.39 4.78
CA LEU A 47 9.98 5.11 5.29
C LEU A 47 10.18 5.45 6.77
N LYS A 48 10.04 6.73 7.13
CA LYS A 48 10.13 7.17 8.52
C LYS A 48 8.93 6.66 9.32
N PRO A 49 9.13 5.90 10.41
CA PRO A 49 8.04 5.52 11.31
C PRO A 49 7.38 6.75 11.92
N ARG A 50 6.05 6.75 11.99
CA ARG A 50 5.33 7.76 12.77
C ARG A 50 5.32 7.29 14.22
N GLY A 51 5.95 8.06 15.12
CA GLY A 51 5.94 7.77 16.56
C GLY A 51 4.53 7.86 17.14
N ARG A 52 4.28 7.14 18.24
CA ARG A 52 3.02 7.22 18.97
C ARG A 52 3.07 8.42 19.93
N VAL A 53 2.30 9.46 19.66
CA VAL A 53 2.03 10.53 20.64
C VAL A 53 0.92 10.02 21.55
N ARG A 54 1.15 10.01 22.86
CA ARG A 54 0.17 9.63 23.87
C ARG A 54 -0.67 10.82 24.29
#